data_AF-A0A7J9CT41-F1
#
_entry.id   AF-A0A7J9CT41-F1
#
_cell.length_a   1.000
_cell.length_b   1.000
_cell.length_c   1.000
_cell.angle_alpha   90.00
_cell.angle_beta   90.00
_cell.angle_gamma   90.00
#
_symmetry.space_group_name_H-M   'P 1'
#
loop_
_entity.id
_entity.type
_entity.pdbx_description
1 polymer ?
#
loop_
_entity_poly.entity_id
_entity_poly.type
_entity_poly.pdbx_seq_one_letter_code
_entity_poly.pdbx_strand_id
1 'polypeptide(L)' 'MKVDKHLFRALVQFWNPAYSCFTFGKVDLVPTVEEYMALLRCSKI' A
#
# COMPACT_ATOMS: atom_id res chain seq x y z
N MET A 1 8.68 -12.10 -4.23
CA MET A 1 9.11 -11.37 -3.02
C MET A 1 8.12 -11.67 -1.91
N LYS A 2 8.60 -12.01 -0.70
CA LYS A 2 7.72 -12.29 0.44
C LYS A 2 7.51 -10.96 1.17
N VAL A 3 6.40 -10.29 0.89
CA VAL A 3 6.02 -9.07 1.64
C VAL A 3 5.67 -9.51 3.05
N ASP A 4 6.28 -8.88 4.05
CA ASP A 4 5.97 -9.16 5.44
C ASP A 4 4.50 -8.81 5.74
N LYS A 5 3.76 -9.75 6.32
CA LYS A 5 2.32 -9.60 6.59
C LYS A 5 2.03 -8.44 7.55
N HIS A 6 2.91 -8.18 8.50
CA HIS A 6 2.78 -7.07 9.45
C HIS A 6 3.05 -5.73 8.77
N LEU A 7 4.05 -5.68 7.87
CA LEU A 7 4.31 -4.49 7.06
C LEU A 7 3.12 -4.16 6.17
N PHE A 8 2.54 -5.15 5.48
CA PHE A 8 1.36 -4.95 4.65
C PHE A 8 0.17 -4.43 5.47
N ARG A 9 -0.07 -5.05 6.63
CA ARG A 9 -1.16 -4.61 7.53
C ARG A 9 -0.96 -3.19 8.02
N ALA A 10 0.28 -2.78 8.32
CA ALA A 10 0.60 -1.41 8.70
C ALA A 10 0.34 -0.45 7.53
N LEU A 11 0.82 -0.77 6.33
CA LEU A 11 0.65 0.07 5.13
C LEU A 11 -0.83 0.28 4.79
N VAL A 12 -1.66 -0.76 4.88
CA VAL A 12 -3.11 -0.65 4.62
C VAL A 12 -3.79 0.37 5.55
N GLN A 13 -3.30 0.56 6.77
CA GLN A 13 -3.87 1.57 7.69
C GLN A 13 -3.68 3.01 7.21
N PHE A 14 -2.68 3.25 6.36
CA PHE A 14 -2.37 4.56 5.80
C PHE A 14 -2.92 4.74 4.39
N TRP A 15 -3.62 3.74 3.83
CA TRP A 15 -4.18 3.83 2.49
C TRP A 15 -5.36 4.81 2.43
N ASN A 16 -5.24 5.79 1.55
CA ASN A 16 -6.28 6.79 1.28
C ASN A 16 -6.97 6.50 -0.06
N PRO A 17 -8.17 5.89 -0.06
CA PRO A 17 -8.83 5.45 -1.29
C PRO A 17 -9.31 6.62 -2.16
N ALA A 18 -9.47 7.82 -1.62
CA ALA A 18 -9.88 9.00 -2.39
C ALA A 18 -8.77 9.48 -3.34
N TYR A 19 -7.50 9.20 -2.99
CA TYR A 19 -6.32 9.67 -3.73
C TYR A 19 -5.44 8.53 -4.24
N SER A 20 -5.81 7.27 -3.98
CA SER A 20 -5.05 6.07 -4.37
C SER A 20 -3.58 6.11 -3.95
N CYS A 21 -3.30 6.63 -2.76
CA CYS A 21 -1.95 6.77 -2.20
C CYS A 21 -1.92 6.41 -0.71
N PHE A 22 -0.72 6.30 -0.13
CA PHE A 22 -0.53 6.15 1.31
C PHE A 22 -0.25 7.53 1.92
N THR A 23 -1.06 7.96 2.87
CA THR A 23 -0.90 9.25 3.54
C THR A 23 -0.25 9.09 4.91
N PHE A 24 0.94 9.67 5.09
CA PHE A 24 1.68 9.73 6.35
C PHE A 24 1.70 11.17 6.87
N GLY A 25 0.65 11.57 7.58
CA GLY A 25 0.50 12.94 8.07
C GLY A 25 0.35 13.94 6.92
N LYS A 26 1.42 14.67 6.58
CA LYS A 26 1.45 15.65 5.48
C LYS A 26 2.20 15.16 4.23
N VAL A 27 2.63 13.90 4.22
CA VAL A 27 3.39 13.31 3.11
C VAL A 27 2.55 12.22 2.48
N ASP A 28 2.36 12.30 1.17
CA ASP A 28 1.74 11.24 0.38
C ASP A 28 2.80 10.42 -0.34
N LEU A 29 2.73 9.10 -0.16
CA LEU A 29 3.51 8.13 -0.91
C LEU A 29 2.61 7.52 -1.97
N VAL A 30 2.83 7.91 -3.22
CA VAL A 30 2.12 7.35 -4.38
C VAL A 30 2.92 6.14 -4.87
N PRO A 31 2.33 4.92 -4.83
CA PRO A 31 3.02 3.74 -5.35
C PRO A 31 3.15 3.85 -6.88
N THR A 32 4.23 3.28 -7.40
CA THR A 32 4.35 3.02 -8.84
C THR A 32 3.34 1.98 -9.30
N VAL A 33 3.13 1.85 -10.61
CA VAL A 33 2.19 0.87 -11.17
C VAL A 33 2.59 -0.55 -10.77
N GLU A 34 3.88 -0.85 -10.78
CA GLU A 34 4.44 -2.15 -10.39
C GLU A 34 4.18 -2.48 -8.91
N GLU A 35 4.36 -1.50 -8.03
CA GLU A 35 4.11 -1.65 -6.59
C GLU A 35 2.62 -1.78 -6.28
N TYR A 36 1.77 -0.99 -6.94
CA TYR A 36 0.31 -1.09 -6.82
C TYR A 36 -0.19 -2.47 -7.28
N MET A 37 0.34 -2.98 -8.40
CA MET A 37 0.06 -4.33 -8.88
C MET A 37 0.54 -5.41 -7.90
N ALA A 38 1.68 -5.21 -7.24
CA ALA A 38 2.17 -6.12 -6.21
C ALA A 38 1.24 -6.13 -4.97
N LEU A 39 0.77 -4.96 -4.53
CA LEU A 39 -0.18 -4.84 -3.41
C LEU A 39 -1.52 -5.53 -3.70
N LEU A 40 -2.10 -5.33 -4.88
CA LEU A 40 -3.33 -5.99 -5.32
C LEU A 40 -3.18 -7.52 -5.37
N ARG A 41 -2.00 -8.02 -5.76
CA ARG A 41 -1.71 -9.47 -5.77
C ARG A 41 -1.57 -10.02 -4.34
N CYS A 42 -0.98 -9.26 -3.43
CA CYS A 42 -0.87 -9.64 -2.01
C CYS A 42 -2.23 -9.65 -1.28
N SER A 43 -3.20 -8.85 -1.74
CA SER A 43 -4.56 -8.81 -1.18
C SER A 43 -5.41 -10.06 -1.52
N LYS A 44 -4.98 -10.94 -2.44
CA LYS A 44 -5.72 -12.14 -2.86
C LYS A 44 -5.45 -13.38 -1.98
N ILE A 45 -5.23 -13.19 -0.68
CA ILE A 45 -5.08 -14.28 0.32
C ILE A 45 -6.27 -14.27 1.26
#